data_AF-A0AAD6M4U8-F1
#
_entry.id   AF-A0AAD6M4U8-F1
#
_cell.length_a   1.000
_cell.length_b   1.000
_cell.length_c   1.000
_cell.angle_alpha   90.00
_cell.angle_beta   90.00
_cell.angle_gamma   90.00
#
_symmetry.space_group_name_H-M   'P 1'
#
loop_
_entity.id
_entity.type
_entity.pdbx_description
1 polymer ?
#
loop_
_entity_poly.entity_id
_entity_poly.type
_entity_poly.pdbx_seq_one_letter_code
_entity_poly.pdbx_strand_id
1 'polypeptide(L)'
;MTSSAAAVSINKLNGTGLVMDEKNWTDVEFLTSEKPPTWGYPASKTLAEKAAWKFAEENNIDLITVIPSLMITGNKFLINGLKDIYAVGGNTSVAELAKFLNKRYPQYQVPTDCGDFPSKAKLVITSEKLSSEGFSFKYGIEEIYDQTVEYFKANGLLN
;
A
#
# COMPACT_ATOMS: atom_id res chain seq x y z
N MET A 1 -2.34 -7.09 15.08
CA MET A 1 -1.04 -7.26 14.39
C MET A 1 -1.04 -6.45 13.10
N THR A 2 0.07 -5.80 12.76
CA THR A 2 0.18 -4.96 11.54
C THR A 2 0.88 -5.73 10.43
N SER A 3 0.11 -6.12 9.41
CA SER A 3 0.63 -6.80 8.22
C SER A 3 0.93 -5.78 7.11
N SER A 4 0.66 -6.11 5.84
CA SER A 4 0.86 -5.28 4.65
C SER A 4 0.11 -5.90 3.47
N ALA A 5 -0.33 -5.07 2.53
CA ALA A 5 -0.87 -5.48 1.23
C ALA A 5 0.02 -6.51 0.53
N ALA A 6 1.33 -6.42 0.73
CA ALA A 6 2.32 -7.35 0.22
C ALA A 6 2.11 -8.81 0.68
N ALA A 7 1.36 -9.04 1.75
CA ALA A 7 1.00 -10.36 2.26
C ALA A 7 -0.20 -11.01 1.54
N VAL A 8 -0.98 -10.23 0.77
CA VAL A 8 -2.21 -10.69 0.12
C VAL A 8 -2.23 -10.51 -1.40
N SER A 9 -1.38 -9.62 -1.94
CA SER A 9 -1.52 -9.16 -3.33
C SER A 9 -0.53 -9.77 -4.34
N ILE A 10 0.50 -10.51 -3.90
CA ILE A 10 1.59 -10.91 -4.79
C ILE A 10 1.45 -12.36 -5.21
N ASN A 11 0.90 -12.56 -6.41
CA ASN A 11 0.60 -13.86 -6.99
C ASN A 11 1.00 -13.89 -8.47
N LYS A 12 1.02 -15.07 -9.10
CA LYS A 12 1.02 -15.17 -10.58
C LYS A 12 -0.33 -14.63 -11.10
N LEU A 13 -0.38 -13.34 -11.40
CA LEU A 13 -1.61 -12.68 -11.86
C LEU A 13 -1.85 -12.97 -13.34
N ASN A 14 -2.98 -13.59 -13.66
CA ASN A 14 -3.49 -13.73 -15.03
C ASN A 14 -4.53 -12.63 -15.29
N GLY A 15 -4.11 -11.49 -15.84
CA GLY A 15 -5.03 -10.40 -16.25
C GLY A 15 -4.94 -9.11 -15.41
N THR A 16 -5.92 -8.21 -15.61
CA THR A 16 -6.04 -6.90 -14.92
C THR A 16 -7.41 -6.78 -14.25
N GLY A 17 -7.51 -6.03 -13.14
CA GLY A 17 -8.78 -5.75 -12.46
C GLY A 17 -9.18 -6.82 -11.42
N LEU A 18 -8.21 -7.58 -10.93
CA LEU A 18 -8.44 -8.57 -9.88
C LEU A 18 -8.70 -7.87 -8.55
N VAL A 19 -9.77 -8.28 -7.86
CA VAL A 19 -10.14 -7.76 -6.55
C VAL A 19 -9.68 -8.77 -5.49
N MET A 20 -8.90 -8.29 -4.52
CA MET A 20 -8.44 -9.07 -3.37
C MET A 20 -9.18 -8.64 -2.10
N ASP A 21 -9.50 -9.63 -1.28
CA ASP A 21 -10.10 -9.50 0.04
C ASP A 21 -9.22 -10.18 1.12
N GLU A 22 -9.73 -10.26 2.36
CA GLU A 22 -9.00 -10.81 3.50
C GLU A 22 -8.78 -12.33 3.43
N LYS A 23 -9.34 -13.02 2.43
CA LYS A 23 -9.16 -14.46 2.23
C LYS A 23 -7.97 -14.76 1.31
N ASN A 24 -7.46 -13.74 0.61
CA ASN A 24 -6.33 -13.91 -0.30
C ASN A 24 -4.99 -13.95 0.46
N TRP A 25 -4.05 -14.69 -0.11
CA TRP A 25 -2.66 -14.74 0.34
C TRP A 25 -1.72 -14.55 -0.84
N THR A 26 -0.56 -13.97 -0.56
CA THR A 26 0.59 -13.96 -1.44
C THR A 26 1.17 -15.36 -1.61
N ASP A 27 1.54 -15.69 -2.83
CA ASP A 27 2.17 -16.94 -3.25
C ASP A 27 3.66 -16.93 -2.90
N VAL A 28 3.97 -17.43 -1.70
CA VAL A 28 5.34 -17.53 -1.18
C VAL A 28 6.17 -18.52 -2.01
N GLU A 29 5.56 -19.55 -2.58
CA GLU A 29 6.27 -20.53 -3.41
C GLU A 29 6.75 -19.87 -4.70
N PHE A 30 5.89 -19.12 -5.37
CA PHE A 30 6.26 -18.30 -6.51
C PHE A 30 7.40 -17.32 -6.16
N LEU A 31 7.27 -16.58 -5.06
CA LEU A 31 8.28 -15.59 -4.66
C LEU A 31 9.65 -16.21 -4.37
N THR A 32 9.67 -17.35 -3.67
CA THR A 32 10.90 -18.04 -3.30
C THR A 32 11.53 -18.80 -4.46
N SER A 33 10.74 -19.19 -5.46
CA SER A 33 11.20 -19.83 -6.69
C SER A 33 11.76 -18.83 -7.71
N GLU A 34 10.97 -17.83 -8.09
CA GLU A 34 11.32 -16.89 -9.17
C GLU A 34 12.21 -15.74 -8.70
N LYS A 35 12.18 -15.43 -7.39
CA LYS A 35 12.97 -14.38 -6.74
C LYS A 35 12.99 -13.04 -7.51
N PRO A 36 11.83 -12.50 -7.93
CA PRO A 36 11.79 -11.20 -8.59
C PRO A 36 12.37 -10.09 -7.69
N PRO A 37 12.78 -8.93 -8.24
CA PRO A 37 13.23 -7.81 -7.43
C PRO A 37 12.27 -7.53 -6.26
N THR A 38 12.82 -7.33 -5.06
CA THR A 38 12.09 -7.11 -3.80
C THR A 38 11.32 -8.29 -3.21
N TRP A 39 11.38 -9.52 -3.77
CA TRP A 39 10.62 -10.71 -3.32
C TRP A 39 10.70 -11.04 -1.82
N GLY A 40 11.81 -10.72 -1.16
CA GLY A 40 12.02 -11.03 0.26
C GLY A 40 11.05 -10.29 1.18
N TYR A 41 10.65 -9.06 0.84
CA TYR A 41 9.70 -8.28 1.63
C TYR A 41 8.28 -8.90 1.64
N PRO A 42 7.61 -9.15 0.50
CA PRO A 42 6.30 -9.80 0.51
C PRO A 42 6.36 -11.20 1.10
N ALA A 43 7.42 -11.98 0.84
CA ALA A 43 7.59 -13.30 1.45
C ALA A 43 7.64 -13.21 2.99
N SER A 44 8.47 -12.32 3.53
CA SER A 44 8.60 -12.15 4.99
C SER A 44 7.30 -11.65 5.65
N LYS A 45 6.59 -10.69 5.05
CA LYS A 45 5.29 -10.22 5.56
C LYS A 45 4.25 -11.33 5.57
N THR A 46 4.19 -12.13 4.51
CA THR A 46 3.26 -13.27 4.40
C THR A 46 3.55 -14.33 5.45
N LEU A 47 4.83 -14.71 5.62
CA LEU A 47 5.23 -15.71 6.60
C LEU A 47 4.99 -15.23 8.04
N ALA A 48 5.28 -13.97 8.33
CA ALA A 48 5.04 -13.39 9.66
C ALA A 48 3.54 -13.39 10.02
N GLU A 49 2.65 -13.05 9.08
CA GLU A 49 1.21 -13.08 9.33
C GLU A 49 0.68 -14.51 9.50
N LYS A 50 1.10 -15.47 8.67
CA LYS A 50 0.75 -16.89 8.84
C LYS A 50 1.21 -17.43 10.19
N ALA A 51 2.43 -17.08 10.62
CA ALA A 51 2.94 -17.48 11.92
C ALA A 51 2.14 -16.86 13.08
N ALA A 52 1.74 -15.59 12.96
CA ALA A 52 0.92 -14.92 13.97
C ALA A 52 -0.47 -15.58 14.11
N TRP A 53 -1.13 -15.91 12.99
CA TRP A 53 -2.41 -16.63 13.01
C TRP A 53 -2.29 -18.01 13.63
N LYS A 54 -1.31 -18.81 13.19
CA LYS A 54 -1.06 -20.13 13.76
C LYS A 54 -0.84 -20.06 15.28
N PHE A 55 0.00 -19.12 15.73
CA PHE A 55 0.25 -18.94 17.15
C PHE A 55 -1.03 -18.53 17.90
N ALA A 56 -1.84 -17.64 17.33
CA ALA A 56 -3.08 -17.21 17.96
C ALA A 56 -4.09 -18.36 18.10
N GLU A 57 -4.26 -19.17 17.05
CA GLU A 57 -5.10 -20.37 17.07
C GLU A 57 -4.64 -21.38 18.13
N GLU A 58 -3.33 -21.68 18.18
CA GLU A 58 -2.75 -22.63 19.14
C GLU A 58 -2.88 -22.16 20.59
N ASN A 59 -3.02 -20.85 20.82
CA ASN A 59 -3.05 -20.24 22.15
C ASN A 59 -4.41 -19.62 22.51
N ASN A 60 -5.46 -19.87 21.71
CA ASN A 60 -6.81 -19.30 21.91
C ASN A 60 -6.80 -17.76 22.06
N ILE A 61 -6.01 -17.07 21.24
CA ILE A 61 -5.92 -15.62 21.21
C ILE A 61 -6.85 -15.11 20.11
N ASP A 62 -7.73 -14.16 20.45
CA ASP A 62 -8.49 -13.42 19.45
C ASP A 62 -7.58 -12.40 18.75
N LEU A 63 -7.14 -12.75 17.53
CA LEU A 63 -6.20 -11.97 16.76
C LEU A 63 -6.93 -11.15 15.69
N ILE A 64 -6.64 -9.85 15.67
CA ILE A 64 -7.00 -8.95 14.57
C ILE A 64 -5.74 -8.58 13.79
N THR A 65 -5.79 -8.70 12.46
CA THR A 65 -4.75 -8.18 11.57
C THR A 65 -5.26 -6.98 10.78
N VAL A 66 -4.40 -5.97 10.60
CA VAL A 66 -4.64 -4.85 9.69
C VAL A 66 -3.65 -4.90 8.55
N ILE A 67 -4.12 -4.67 7.33
CA ILE A 67 -3.34 -4.79 6.09
C ILE A 67 -3.23 -3.42 5.41
N PRO A 68 -2.23 -2.61 5.80
CA PRO A 68 -1.89 -1.40 5.08
C PRO A 68 -1.56 -1.59 3.60
N SER A 69 -2.07 -0.72 2.72
CA SER A 69 -1.53 -0.53 1.37
C SER A 69 -0.28 0.36 1.40
N LEU A 70 0.20 0.82 0.23
CA LEU A 70 1.27 1.82 0.18
C LEU A 70 0.85 3.03 1.02
N MET A 71 1.72 3.46 1.92
CA MET A 71 1.46 4.60 2.80
C MET A 71 2.40 5.76 2.46
N ILE A 72 1.85 6.96 2.40
CA ILE A 72 2.61 8.20 2.22
C ILE A 72 2.35 9.09 3.42
N THR A 73 3.36 9.82 3.90
CA THR A 73 3.20 10.68 5.09
C THR A 73 3.60 12.12 4.80
N GLY A 74 2.95 13.06 5.48
CA GLY A 74 3.16 14.51 5.39
C GLY A 74 3.63 15.14 6.70
N ASN A 75 4.11 16.39 6.62
CA ASN A 75 4.88 17.08 7.68
C ASN A 75 4.14 17.18 9.03
N LYS A 76 2.81 17.24 9.00
CA LYS A 76 2.00 17.66 10.16
C LYS A 76 2.02 16.67 11.34
N PHE A 77 2.58 15.46 11.18
CA PHE A 77 2.48 14.38 12.18
C PHE A 77 3.81 13.83 12.70
N LEU A 78 4.96 14.16 12.10
CA LEU A 78 6.26 13.70 12.59
C LEU A 78 6.69 14.41 13.88
N ILE A 79 6.13 15.60 14.18
CA ILE A 79 6.50 16.45 15.31
C ILE A 79 5.77 16.11 16.63
N ASN A 80 4.75 15.24 16.63
CA ASN A 80 3.93 14.96 17.82
C ASN A 80 3.91 13.50 18.29
N GLY A 81 4.84 12.66 17.80
CA GLY A 81 4.88 11.24 18.15
C GLY A 81 3.76 10.47 17.45
N LEU A 82 4.15 9.62 16.49
CA LEU A 82 3.39 8.53 15.87
C LEU A 82 1.87 8.54 16.11
N LYS A 83 1.06 9.16 15.22
CA LYS A 83 -0.39 8.88 15.24
C LYS A 83 -1.10 8.62 13.91
N ASP A 84 -0.74 9.23 12.78
CA ASP A 84 -1.54 9.03 11.57
C ASP A 84 -0.68 8.45 10.43
N ILE A 85 -0.94 7.18 10.09
CA ILE A 85 -0.39 6.55 8.89
C ILE A 85 -1.41 6.70 7.76
N TYR A 86 -1.08 7.41 6.69
CA TYR A 86 -2.02 7.59 5.58
C TYR A 86 -1.85 6.46 4.59
N ALA A 87 -2.87 5.61 4.48
CA ALA A 87 -2.99 4.69 3.36
C ALA A 87 -3.18 5.51 2.08
N VAL A 88 -2.31 5.35 1.10
CA VAL A 88 -2.65 5.61 -0.30
C VAL A 88 -3.51 4.42 -0.73
N GLY A 89 -4.76 4.46 -0.24
CA GLY A 89 -5.85 3.60 -0.66
C GLY A 89 -6.45 4.16 -1.94
N GLY A 90 -5.68 4.08 -3.03
CA GLY A 90 -6.17 4.35 -4.37
C GLY A 90 -5.85 3.14 -5.23
N ASN A 91 -6.86 2.58 -5.88
CA ASN A 91 -6.73 1.55 -6.91
C ASN A 91 -6.11 2.15 -8.18
N THR A 92 -4.93 2.74 -8.03
CA THR A 92 -4.32 3.65 -9.00
C THR A 92 -3.07 2.99 -9.55
N SER A 93 -2.92 3.01 -10.87
CA SER A 93 -1.69 2.54 -11.52
C SER A 93 -0.55 3.54 -11.33
N VAL A 94 0.69 3.09 -11.54
CA VAL A 94 1.86 4.00 -11.60
C VAL A 94 1.63 5.11 -12.63
N ALA A 95 1.04 4.77 -13.79
CA ALA A 95 0.74 5.73 -14.84
C ALA A 95 -0.32 6.77 -14.44
N GLU A 96 -1.37 6.35 -13.74
CA GLU A 96 -2.40 7.26 -13.23
C GLU A 96 -1.83 8.18 -12.14
N LEU A 97 -1.01 7.64 -11.24
CA LEU A 97 -0.34 8.42 -10.21
C LEU A 97 0.63 9.43 -10.84
N ALA A 98 1.44 9.02 -11.81
CA ALA A 98 2.36 9.91 -12.50
C ALA A 98 1.62 11.07 -13.19
N LYS A 99 0.50 10.80 -13.87
CA LYS A 99 -0.36 11.83 -14.48
C LYS A 99 -0.95 12.76 -13.43
N PHE A 100 -1.42 12.22 -12.31
CA PHE A 100 -1.93 13.02 -11.19
C PHE A 100 -0.85 13.97 -10.65
N LEU A 101 0.35 13.48 -10.40
CA LEU A 101 1.46 14.27 -9.87
C LEU A 101 1.94 15.32 -10.88
N ASN A 102 2.07 14.97 -12.16
CA ASN A 102 2.46 15.91 -13.21
C ASN A 102 1.45 17.06 -13.33
N LYS A 103 0.16 16.75 -13.29
CA LYS A 103 -0.91 17.75 -13.36
C LYS A 103 -0.96 18.63 -12.10
N ARG A 104 -0.82 18.05 -10.92
CA ARG A 104 -0.95 18.76 -9.63
C ARG A 104 0.29 19.59 -9.30
N TYR A 105 1.48 19.09 -9.65
CA TYR A 105 2.77 19.73 -9.37
C TYR A 105 3.59 19.90 -10.64
N PRO A 106 3.13 20.73 -11.60
CA PRO A 106 3.77 20.87 -12.91
C PRO A 106 5.23 21.34 -12.83
N GLN A 107 5.61 22.05 -11.75
CA GLN A 107 6.98 22.50 -11.53
C GLN A 107 8.00 21.36 -11.42
N TYR A 108 7.56 20.17 -10.98
CA TYR A 108 8.45 18.99 -10.83
C TYR A 108 8.58 18.17 -12.11
N GLN A 109 7.78 18.46 -13.14
CA GLN A 109 7.84 17.81 -14.45
C GLN A 109 7.88 16.28 -14.35
N VAL A 110 7.03 15.71 -13.47
CA VAL A 110 7.00 14.26 -13.21
C VAL A 110 6.79 13.51 -14.52
N PRO A 111 7.69 12.58 -14.92
CA PRO A 111 7.53 11.82 -16.15
C PRO A 111 6.24 11.01 -16.14
N THR A 112 5.44 11.12 -17.20
CA THR A 112 4.18 10.36 -17.35
C THR A 112 4.30 9.15 -18.26
N ASP A 113 5.44 9.01 -18.95
CA ASP A 113 5.77 7.78 -19.66
C ASP A 113 6.31 6.77 -18.64
N CYS A 114 5.57 5.69 -18.46
CA CYS A 114 5.90 4.63 -17.51
C CYS A 114 6.30 3.32 -18.23
N GLY A 115 6.67 3.36 -19.51
CA GLY A 115 7.09 2.17 -20.25
C GLY A 115 6.05 1.05 -20.17
N ASP A 116 6.50 -0.15 -19.78
CA ASP A 116 5.66 -1.36 -19.72
C ASP A 116 4.73 -1.45 -18.50
N PHE A 117 4.66 -0.40 -17.66
CA PHE A 117 3.71 -0.38 -16.57
C PHE A 117 2.27 -0.29 -17.10
N PRO A 118 1.34 -1.12 -16.59
CA PRO A 118 -0.03 -1.12 -17.06
C PRO A 118 -0.72 0.21 -16.75
N SER A 119 -1.57 0.67 -17.67
CA SER A 119 -2.33 1.92 -17.52
C SER A 119 -3.40 1.86 -16.43
N LYS A 120 -3.85 0.65 -16.07
CA LYS A 120 -4.79 0.38 -14.98
C LYS A 120 -4.15 -0.51 -13.92
N ALA A 121 -4.59 -0.37 -12.68
CA ALA A 121 -4.15 -1.25 -11.61
C ALA A 121 -4.45 -2.71 -11.97
N LYS A 122 -3.44 -3.58 -11.87
CA LYS A 122 -3.62 -5.03 -12.07
C LYS A 122 -4.49 -5.63 -10.98
N LEU A 123 -4.43 -5.05 -9.78
CA LEU A 123 -5.04 -5.57 -8.57
C LEU A 123 -5.58 -4.43 -7.71
N VAL A 124 -6.70 -4.70 -7.07
CA VAL A 124 -7.41 -3.83 -6.13
C VAL A 124 -7.51 -4.57 -4.80
N ILE A 125 -7.19 -3.89 -3.69
CA ILE A 125 -7.46 -4.42 -2.34
C ILE A 125 -8.67 -3.66 -1.81
N THR A 126 -9.70 -4.38 -1.40
CA THR A 126 -10.91 -3.75 -0.89
C THR A 126 -10.71 -3.26 0.55
N SER A 127 -11.46 -2.25 0.95
CA SER A 127 -11.58 -1.80 2.35
C SER A 127 -13.03 -1.83 2.81
N GLU A 128 -13.85 -2.69 2.19
CA GLU A 128 -15.28 -2.79 2.45
C GLU A 128 -15.56 -3.26 3.88
N LYS A 129 -14.86 -4.31 4.35
CA LYS A 129 -14.95 -4.78 5.73
C LYS A 129 -14.59 -3.69 6.73
N LEU A 130 -13.48 -2.98 6.49
CA LEU A 130 -13.04 -1.89 7.35
C LEU A 130 -14.10 -0.77 7.41
N SER A 131 -14.70 -0.43 6.26
CA SER A 131 -15.75 0.57 6.15
C SER A 131 -17.06 0.12 6.81
N SER A 132 -17.44 -1.16 6.69
CA SER A 132 -18.66 -1.71 7.33
C SER A 132 -18.58 -1.72 8.85
N GLU A 133 -17.36 -1.78 9.41
CA GLU A 133 -17.08 -1.64 10.84
C GLU A 133 -16.99 -0.17 11.29
N GLY A 134 -17.36 0.79 10.43
CA GLY A 134 -17.46 2.22 10.77
C GLY A 134 -16.18 3.02 10.59
N PHE A 135 -15.12 2.45 9.98
CA PHE A 135 -13.93 3.22 9.65
C PHE A 135 -14.18 4.19 8.51
N SER A 136 -13.66 5.41 8.64
CA SER A 136 -13.67 6.41 7.57
C SER A 136 -12.26 6.93 7.32
N PHE A 137 -11.82 6.92 6.07
CA PHE A 137 -10.58 7.60 5.68
C PHE A 137 -10.73 9.10 5.92
N LYS A 138 -9.81 9.64 6.73
CA LYS A 138 -9.87 11.05 7.17
C LYS A 138 -9.41 12.03 6.10
N TYR A 139 -8.56 11.58 5.18
CA TYR A 139 -7.87 12.46 4.23
C TYR A 139 -7.94 11.86 2.83
N GLY A 140 -8.14 12.74 1.84
CA GLY A 140 -8.07 12.37 0.42
C GLY A 140 -6.64 12.34 -0.10
N ILE A 141 -6.43 11.70 -1.25
CA ILE A 141 -5.11 11.59 -1.90
C ILE A 141 -4.46 12.96 -2.16
N GLU A 142 -5.26 13.95 -2.54
CA GLU A 142 -4.78 15.32 -2.80
C GLU A 142 -4.12 15.95 -1.57
N GLU A 143 -4.81 15.94 -0.44
CA GLU A 143 -4.31 16.50 0.81
C GLU A 143 -3.08 15.75 1.32
N ILE A 144 -3.05 14.42 1.18
CA ILE A 144 -1.89 13.60 1.55
C ILE A 144 -0.66 14.06 0.77
N TYR A 145 -0.76 14.17 -0.56
CA TYR A 145 0.38 14.59 -1.37
C TYR A 145 0.76 16.04 -1.14
N ASP A 146 -0.18 16.95 -0.89
CA ASP A 146 0.14 18.35 -0.58
C ASP A 146 1.01 18.43 0.67
N GLN A 147 0.60 17.73 1.75
CA GLN A 147 1.35 17.69 3.01
C GLN A 147 2.73 17.02 2.86
N THR A 148 2.86 16.04 1.97
CA THR A 148 4.15 15.40 1.64
C THR A 148 5.06 16.34 0.85
N VAL A 149 4.54 17.07 -0.14
CA VAL A 149 5.34 18.05 -0.90
C VAL A 149 5.79 19.18 0.01
N GLU A 150 4.90 19.69 0.89
CA GLU A 150 5.27 20.67 1.91
C GLU A 150 6.36 20.16 2.86
N TYR A 151 6.27 18.90 3.29
CA TYR A 151 7.32 18.25 4.08
C TYR A 151 8.65 18.27 3.36
N PHE A 152 8.69 17.82 2.11
CA PHE A 152 9.92 17.76 1.34
C PHE A 152 10.49 19.15 1.06
N LYS A 153 9.67 20.16 0.81
CA LYS A 153 10.12 21.57 0.69
C LYS A 153 10.75 22.07 1.99
N ALA A 154 10.07 21.88 3.12
CA ALA A 154 10.56 22.33 4.43
C ALA A 154 11.90 21.68 4.83
N ASN A 155 12.18 20.48 4.32
CA ASN A 155 13.42 19.74 4.56
C ASN A 155 14.46 19.90 3.43
N GLY A 156 14.23 20.77 2.45
CA GLY A 156 15.17 20.99 1.33
C GLY A 156 15.33 19.79 0.40
N LEU A 157 14.39 18.83 0.42
CA LEU A 157 14.36 17.66 -0.45
C LEU A 157 13.68 17.94 -1.79
N LEU A 158 12.82 18.96 -1.83
CA LEU A 158 12.22 19.50 -3.06
C LEU A 158 12.39 21.02 -3.08
N ASN A 159 12.59 21.56 -4.28
CA ASN A 159 12.63 22.99 -4.54
C ASN A 159 11.25 23.54 -4.94
#